data_AF-A0A3A9WC36-F1
#
_entry.id   AF-A0A3A9WC36-F1
#
_cell.length_a   1.000
_cell.length_b   1.000
_cell.length_c   1.000
_cell.angle_alpha   90.00
_cell.angle_beta   90.00
_cell.angle_gamma   90.00
#
_symmetry.space_group_name_H-M   'P 1'
#
loop_
_entity.id
_entity.type
_entity.pdbx_description
1 polymer ?
#
loop_
_entity_poly.entity_id
_entity_poly.type
_entity_poly.pdbx_seq_one_letter_code
_entity_poly.pdbx_strand_id
1 'polypeptide(L)'
;MENSKALKGYYDFSRLFTATKTFIDTHNRNHDQLTKRLNANHRATAELITRLYAKQLNQAITLGEDITESLPGFTTFNPSLASCKGCTVRTIINHKERLKAAGFITNEIHRGKSGIELWINPSIFQAKKVSTIHNNIQIIKEVYNLKVKNFHPLVHEQQELKNNNSSVNKLTTKKEGVRLSAHRQEITAVTGTPQEQHKNIRESRNSASKKQEQIAKSTNAKEVDSAFLLQLVRDFWNYTRILLYPDIKLSQPEETEILNAIWSSVYRKFKITGSKKDWEGYQEILYKRIDMVSRWLERNPSRWIPPPHLYFNPENKRNGFNKTYEWFLKQELLKKEIRNQILIQKTEYEWNDHKKGKGRHKNKTRLQLFRIQQQRLSQYKDDRLLSQYEKSLHKVVNT
;
A
#
# COMPACT_ATOMS: atom_id res chain seq x y z
N MET A 1 -13.62 24.11 -44.92
CA MET A 1 -12.42 24.93 -44.67
C MET A 1 -11.65 24.31 -43.51
N GLU A 2 -10.48 23.78 -43.88
CA GLU A 2 -9.29 23.38 -43.11
C GLU A 2 -9.41 22.98 -41.62
N ASN A 3 -9.41 21.67 -41.40
CA ASN A 3 -8.98 21.04 -40.16
C ASN A 3 -7.44 21.09 -40.10
N SER A 4 -6.88 22.19 -39.60
CA SER A 4 -5.46 22.28 -39.24
C SER A 4 -5.17 21.31 -38.08
N LYS A 5 -4.76 20.08 -38.39
CA LYS A 5 -4.18 19.16 -37.41
C LYS A 5 -2.86 19.77 -36.92
N ALA A 6 -2.92 20.44 -35.78
CA ALA A 6 -1.74 20.93 -35.08
C ALA A 6 -0.74 19.77 -34.87
N LEU A 7 0.46 19.92 -35.42
CA LEU A 7 1.55 18.97 -35.27
C LEU A 7 1.95 18.88 -33.80
N LYS A 8 1.45 17.85 -33.09
CA LYS A 8 1.80 17.63 -31.69
C LYS A 8 3.25 17.16 -31.60
N GLY A 9 4.11 17.95 -30.94
CA GLY A 9 5.52 17.60 -30.71
C GLY A 9 5.66 16.34 -29.85
N TYR A 10 6.70 15.53 -30.06
CA TYR A 10 6.97 14.34 -29.25
C TYR A 10 8.42 14.33 -28.77
N TYR A 11 8.65 13.88 -27.54
CA TYR A 11 9.99 13.72 -26.98
C TYR A 11 10.54 12.33 -27.31
N ASP A 12 11.48 12.31 -28.27
CA ASP A 12 12.18 11.09 -28.67
C ASP A 12 13.23 10.68 -27.62
N PHE A 13 13.06 9.48 -27.09
CA PHE A 13 13.97 8.87 -26.13
C PHE A 13 15.42 8.85 -26.63
N SER A 14 15.67 8.51 -27.90
CA SER A 14 17.03 8.36 -28.42
C SER A 14 17.82 9.68 -28.35
N ARG A 15 17.16 10.78 -28.70
CA ARG A 15 17.73 12.13 -28.62
C ARG A 15 17.92 12.57 -27.18
N LEU A 16 16.94 12.34 -26.31
CA LEU A 16 17.03 12.70 -24.89
C LEU A 16 18.14 11.93 -24.16
N PHE A 17 18.31 10.64 -24.45
CA PHE A 17 19.41 9.86 -23.90
C PHE A 17 20.77 10.35 -24.42
N THR A 18 20.84 10.72 -25.70
CA THR A 18 22.06 11.31 -26.27
C THR A 18 22.37 12.65 -25.60
N ALA A 19 21.38 13.53 -25.44
CA ALA A 19 21.53 14.81 -24.75
C ALA A 19 21.93 14.65 -23.28
N THR A 20 21.32 13.69 -22.58
CA THR A 20 21.67 13.33 -21.19
C THR A 20 23.11 12.86 -21.08
N LYS A 21 23.54 11.98 -22.01
CA LYS A 21 24.93 11.50 -22.07
C LYS A 21 25.89 12.66 -22.33
N THR A 22 25.62 13.50 -23.33
CA THR A 22 26.44 14.67 -23.67
C THR A 22 26.56 15.64 -22.50
N PHE A 23 25.46 15.90 -21.78
CA PHE A 23 25.47 16.74 -20.58
C PHE A 23 26.44 16.19 -19.52
N ILE A 24 26.31 14.90 -19.20
CA ILE A 24 27.14 14.24 -18.18
C ILE A 24 28.61 14.19 -18.60
N ASP A 25 28.87 13.89 -19.87
CA ASP A 25 30.23 13.81 -20.40
C ASP A 25 30.90 15.18 -20.38
N THR A 26 30.17 16.24 -20.74
CA THR A 26 30.66 17.63 -20.67
C THR A 26 30.94 18.04 -19.23
N HIS A 27 30.00 17.77 -18.31
CA HIS A 27 30.21 18.01 -16.87
C HIS A 27 31.45 17.27 -16.35
N ASN A 28 31.64 16.02 -16.74
CA ASN A 28 32.76 15.20 -16.29
C ASN A 28 34.11 15.56 -16.91
N ARG A 29 34.14 16.25 -18.05
CA ARG A 29 35.37 16.81 -18.66
C ARG A 29 35.80 18.09 -17.94
N ASN A 30 34.84 18.87 -17.45
CA ASN A 30 35.11 20.14 -16.75
C ASN A 30 35.55 19.96 -15.29
N HIS A 31 35.76 18.72 -14.83
CA HIS A 31 36.11 18.41 -13.44
C HIS A 31 37.23 17.38 -13.37
N ASP A 32 38.38 17.79 -12.86
CA ASP A 32 39.54 16.90 -12.68
C ASP A 32 39.39 15.98 -11.46
N GLN A 33 38.70 16.45 -10.41
CA GLN A 33 38.48 15.67 -9.19
C GLN A 33 37.44 14.57 -9.39
N LEU A 34 37.84 13.31 -9.18
CA LEU A 34 36.96 12.15 -9.31
C LEU A 34 35.71 12.24 -8.43
N THR A 35 35.84 12.83 -7.24
CA THR A 35 34.72 13.05 -6.31
C THR A 35 33.69 14.03 -6.84
N LYS A 36 34.02 14.91 -7.78
CA LYS A 36 33.09 15.84 -8.43
C LYS A 36 32.47 15.25 -9.70
N ARG A 37 33.10 14.25 -10.33
CA ARG A 37 32.57 13.57 -11.53
C ARG A 37 31.36 12.67 -11.22
N LEU A 38 30.41 12.64 -12.14
CA LEU A 38 29.27 11.73 -12.12
C LEU A 38 29.69 10.35 -12.61
N ASN A 39 29.79 9.38 -11.70
CA ASN A 39 30.10 8.00 -12.05
C ASN A 39 28.93 7.28 -12.78
N ALA A 40 29.15 6.05 -13.21
CA ALA A 40 28.17 5.23 -13.94
C ALA A 40 26.81 5.08 -13.22
N ASN A 41 26.83 5.00 -11.88
CA ASN A 41 25.60 4.88 -11.10
C ASN A 41 24.74 6.14 -11.15
N HIS A 42 25.37 7.32 -11.11
CA HIS A 42 24.68 8.60 -11.30
C HIS A 42 24.12 8.72 -12.71
N ARG A 43 24.91 8.33 -13.73
CA ARG A 43 24.47 8.32 -15.13
C ARG A 43 23.23 7.46 -15.33
N ALA A 44 23.24 6.23 -14.85
CA ALA A 44 22.07 5.36 -14.94
C ALA A 44 20.84 5.91 -14.18
N THR A 45 21.03 6.71 -13.11
CA THR A 45 19.89 7.39 -12.45
C THR A 45 19.37 8.56 -13.29
N ALA A 46 20.25 9.35 -13.89
CA ALA A 46 19.87 10.44 -14.79
C ALA A 46 19.11 9.93 -16.02
N GLU A 47 19.57 8.84 -16.63
CA GLU A 47 18.89 8.17 -17.74
C GLU A 47 17.50 7.65 -17.33
N LEU A 48 17.39 7.03 -16.15
CA LEU A 48 16.11 6.58 -15.62
C LEU A 48 15.12 7.74 -15.43
N ILE A 49 15.58 8.84 -14.80
CA ILE A 49 14.77 10.05 -14.60
C ILE A 49 14.32 10.62 -15.96
N THR A 50 15.25 10.74 -16.90
CA THR A 50 14.97 11.24 -18.26
C THR A 50 13.90 10.43 -18.96
N ARG A 51 14.01 9.09 -18.90
CA ARG A 51 13.04 8.18 -19.49
C ARG A 51 11.65 8.34 -18.89
N LEU A 52 11.55 8.37 -17.56
CA LEU A 52 10.27 8.48 -16.87
C LEU A 52 9.64 9.84 -17.10
N TYR A 53 10.44 10.91 -17.11
CA TYR A 53 9.96 12.25 -17.37
C TYR A 53 9.50 12.44 -18.82
N ALA A 54 10.25 11.93 -19.79
CA ALA A 54 9.82 11.92 -21.19
C ALA A 54 8.49 11.18 -21.38
N LYS A 55 8.27 10.07 -20.66
CA LYS A 55 6.99 9.35 -20.65
C LYS A 55 5.86 10.25 -20.10
N GLN A 56 6.09 10.96 -18.99
CA GLN A 56 5.11 11.90 -18.42
C GLN A 56 4.78 13.03 -19.41
N LEU A 57 5.79 13.64 -20.04
CA LEU A 57 5.58 14.72 -21.02
C LEU A 57 4.83 14.23 -22.25
N ASN A 58 5.19 13.08 -22.81
CA ASN A 58 4.51 12.51 -23.98
C ASN A 58 3.04 12.17 -23.67
N GLN A 59 2.74 11.74 -22.44
CA GLN A 59 1.37 11.54 -21.97
C GLN A 59 0.61 12.88 -21.90
N ALA A 60 1.20 13.92 -21.33
CA ALA A 60 0.60 15.26 -21.27
C ALA A 60 0.28 15.83 -22.67
N ILE A 61 1.20 15.69 -23.64
CA ILE A 61 0.97 16.12 -25.03
C ILE A 61 -0.18 15.35 -25.67
N THR A 62 -0.24 14.04 -25.43
CA THR A 62 -1.32 13.19 -25.95
C THR A 62 -2.68 13.70 -25.45
N LEU A 63 -2.75 14.11 -24.18
CA LEU A 63 -3.92 14.71 -23.55
C LEU A 63 -4.22 16.16 -23.99
N GLY A 64 -3.33 16.79 -24.76
CA GLY A 64 -3.53 18.14 -25.31
C GLY A 64 -3.07 19.27 -24.40
N GLU A 65 -2.27 18.99 -23.37
CA GLU A 65 -1.64 20.03 -22.56
C GLU A 65 -0.57 20.77 -23.38
N ASP A 66 -0.62 22.10 -23.36
CA ASP A 66 0.41 22.93 -24.00
C ASP A 66 1.61 23.09 -23.07
N ILE A 67 2.66 22.33 -23.36
CA ILE A 67 3.93 22.35 -22.64
C ILE A 67 5.02 23.07 -23.46
N THR A 68 4.62 23.94 -24.39
CA THR A 68 5.57 24.53 -25.33
C THR A 68 6.39 25.67 -24.72
N GLU A 69 5.77 26.47 -23.86
CA GLU A 69 6.38 27.65 -23.22
C GLU A 69 7.22 27.31 -21.99
N SER A 70 6.78 26.35 -21.18
CA SER A 70 7.51 25.91 -19.98
C SER A 70 7.37 24.42 -19.73
N LEU A 71 8.48 23.78 -19.37
CA LEU A 71 8.51 22.35 -19.04
C LEU A 71 7.95 22.14 -17.62
N PRO A 72 6.87 21.35 -17.45
CA PRO A 72 6.30 21.08 -16.13
C PRO A 72 7.25 20.22 -15.30
N GLY A 73 7.19 20.27 -13.98
CA GLY A 73 8.03 19.43 -13.13
C GLY A 73 7.78 17.93 -13.33
N PHE A 74 8.83 17.12 -13.21
CA PHE A 74 8.74 15.66 -13.21
C PHE A 74 8.21 15.17 -11.87
N THR A 75 7.00 14.62 -11.84
CA THR A 75 6.38 14.13 -10.61
C THR A 75 6.71 12.65 -10.41
N THR A 76 7.28 12.31 -9.26
CA THR A 76 7.74 10.95 -8.97
C THR A 76 7.87 10.68 -7.48
N PHE A 77 8.34 9.49 -7.11
CA PHE A 77 8.65 9.12 -5.73
C PHE A 77 10.05 8.52 -5.66
N ASN A 78 10.88 8.93 -4.67
CA ASN A 78 12.20 8.33 -4.43
C ASN A 78 12.19 6.78 -4.37
N PRO A 79 11.20 6.13 -3.77
CA PRO A 79 11.10 4.68 -3.70
C PRO A 79 10.69 4.03 -5.03
N SER A 80 9.87 4.70 -5.84
CA SER A 80 9.60 4.26 -7.20
C SER A 80 10.86 4.30 -8.04
N LEU A 81 11.64 5.40 -7.96
CA LEU A 81 12.96 5.48 -8.59
C LEU A 81 13.91 4.39 -8.07
N ALA A 82 13.90 4.12 -6.77
CA ALA A 82 14.75 3.12 -6.14
C ALA A 82 14.40 1.70 -6.62
N SER A 83 13.11 1.39 -6.68
CA SER A 83 12.57 0.13 -7.19
C SER A 83 12.90 -0.05 -8.67
N CYS A 84 12.65 0.96 -9.50
CA CYS A 84 12.95 0.91 -10.94
C CYS A 84 14.45 0.79 -11.22
N LYS A 85 15.31 1.33 -10.34
CA LYS A 85 16.77 1.21 -10.48
C LYS A 85 17.33 -0.08 -9.86
N GLY A 86 16.62 -0.72 -8.93
CA GLY A 86 17.14 -1.84 -8.14
C GLY A 86 18.12 -1.41 -7.05
N CYS A 87 17.86 -0.30 -6.36
CA CYS A 87 18.72 0.19 -5.27
C CYS A 87 17.91 0.67 -4.06
N THR A 88 18.58 1.15 -3.01
CA THR A 88 17.90 1.68 -1.82
C THR A 88 17.41 3.12 -2.03
N VAL A 89 16.39 3.54 -1.26
CA VAL A 89 15.92 4.93 -1.26
C VAL A 89 17.04 5.91 -0.89
N ARG A 90 17.90 5.54 0.07
CA ARG A 90 19.07 6.32 0.47
C ARG A 90 20.02 6.55 -0.72
N THR A 91 20.24 5.51 -1.52
CA THR A 91 21.08 5.58 -2.72
C THR A 91 20.50 6.55 -3.74
N ILE A 92 19.18 6.52 -4.00
CA ILE A 92 18.52 7.50 -4.89
C ILE A 92 18.69 8.93 -4.38
N ILE A 93 18.46 9.16 -3.08
CA ILE A 93 18.63 10.50 -2.48
C ILE A 93 20.06 10.99 -2.73
N ASN A 94 21.07 10.17 -2.42
CA ASN A 94 22.47 10.52 -2.65
C ASN A 94 22.77 10.80 -4.14
N HIS A 95 22.21 9.99 -5.05
CA HIS A 95 22.40 10.21 -6.48
C HIS A 95 21.77 11.53 -6.94
N LYS A 96 20.58 11.86 -6.45
CA LYS A 96 19.90 13.12 -6.79
C LYS A 96 20.64 14.33 -6.26
N GLU A 97 21.16 14.29 -5.03
CA GLU A 97 22.00 15.38 -4.49
C GLU A 97 23.20 15.65 -5.40
N ARG A 98 23.84 14.58 -5.89
CA ARG A 98 24.94 14.65 -6.85
C ARG A 98 24.51 15.21 -8.21
N LEU A 99 23.33 14.81 -8.71
CA LEU A 99 22.78 15.32 -9.96
C LEU A 99 22.31 16.78 -9.85
N LYS A 100 21.87 17.21 -8.66
CA LYS A 100 21.52 18.60 -8.34
C LYS A 100 22.76 19.47 -8.29
N ALA A 101 23.81 19.02 -7.59
CA ALA A 101 25.10 19.69 -7.57
C ALA A 101 25.72 19.85 -8.97
N ALA A 102 25.47 18.88 -9.86
CA ALA A 102 25.93 18.91 -11.26
C ALA A 102 25.04 19.77 -12.19
N GLY A 103 23.94 20.34 -11.70
CA GLY A 103 23.01 21.15 -12.50
C GLY A 103 22.13 20.34 -13.47
N PHE A 104 22.08 19.01 -13.32
CA PHE A 104 21.14 18.15 -14.08
C PHE A 104 19.72 18.31 -13.55
N ILE A 105 19.57 18.33 -12.21
CA ILE A 105 18.33 18.69 -11.51
C ILE A 105 18.47 20.15 -11.08
N THR A 106 17.63 21.03 -11.62
CA THR A 106 17.68 22.46 -11.30
C THR A 106 16.92 22.77 -10.01
N ASN A 107 15.82 22.06 -9.74
CA ASN A 107 15.03 22.23 -8.52
C ASN A 107 14.38 20.91 -8.06
N GLU A 108 14.12 20.79 -6.76
CA GLU A 108 13.40 19.67 -6.14
C GLU A 108 12.41 20.22 -5.10
N ILE A 109 11.12 19.89 -5.25
CA ILE A 109 10.06 20.25 -4.30
C ILE A 109 9.41 18.97 -3.76
N HIS A 110 9.31 18.87 -2.44
CA HIS A 110 8.63 17.75 -1.77
C HIS A 110 7.14 18.09 -1.60
N ARG A 111 6.26 17.29 -2.21
CA ARG A 111 4.79 17.45 -2.14
C ARG A 111 4.09 16.41 -1.28
N GLY A 112 4.80 15.83 -0.31
CA GLY A 112 4.26 14.86 0.64
C GLY A 112 3.58 13.66 -0.04
N LYS A 113 2.25 13.56 0.08
CA LYS A 113 1.45 12.46 -0.52
C LYS A 113 1.63 12.33 -2.03
N SER A 114 1.80 13.46 -2.73
CA SER A 114 1.99 13.48 -4.19
C SER A 114 3.46 13.24 -4.60
N GLY A 115 4.34 12.96 -3.64
CA GLY A 115 5.72 12.57 -3.89
C GLY A 115 6.69 13.76 -3.96
N ILE A 116 7.57 13.72 -4.95
CA ILE A 116 8.56 14.76 -5.26
C ILE A 116 8.34 15.27 -6.68
N GLU A 117 8.61 16.55 -6.87
CA GLU A 117 8.63 17.19 -8.17
C GLU A 117 10.05 17.65 -8.49
N LEU A 118 10.60 17.19 -9.61
CA LEU A 118 11.97 17.46 -10.04
C LEU A 118 11.94 18.32 -11.30
N TRP A 119 12.65 19.45 -11.30
CA TRP A 119 12.89 20.23 -12.50
C TRP A 119 14.20 19.77 -13.11
N ILE A 120 14.13 19.30 -14.35
CA ILE A 120 15.30 18.84 -15.10
C ILE A 120 15.79 19.99 -15.98
N ASN A 121 17.10 20.07 -16.17
CA ASN A 121 17.71 21.11 -16.99
C ASN A 121 17.04 21.15 -18.39
N PRO A 122 16.41 22.27 -18.79
CA PRO A 122 15.67 22.34 -20.05
C PRO A 122 16.53 22.05 -21.28
N SER A 123 17.85 22.31 -21.23
CA SER A 123 18.77 22.05 -22.34
C SER A 123 18.76 20.58 -22.79
N ILE A 124 18.45 19.64 -21.89
CA ILE A 124 18.34 18.21 -22.22
C ILE A 124 17.06 17.92 -23.03
N PHE A 125 16.01 18.71 -22.84
CA PHE A 125 14.67 18.49 -23.39
C PHE A 125 14.31 19.46 -24.53
N GLN A 126 15.24 20.24 -25.08
CA GLN A 126 14.94 21.20 -26.15
C GLN A 126 14.58 20.57 -27.52
N ALA A 127 14.84 19.28 -27.73
CA ALA A 127 14.64 18.63 -29.03
C ALA A 127 13.17 18.22 -29.30
N LYS A 128 12.28 19.19 -29.56
CA LYS A 128 10.94 18.90 -30.10
C LYS A 128 11.07 18.52 -31.58
N LYS A 129 10.72 17.28 -31.95
CA LYS A 129 10.47 16.96 -33.36
C LYS A 129 8.99 17.27 -33.64
N VAL A 130 8.77 18.16 -34.60
CA VAL A 130 7.47 18.34 -35.26
C VAL A 130 7.33 17.13 -36.19
N SER A 131 6.61 16.10 -35.76
CA SER A 131 6.40 14.91 -36.59
C SER A 131 5.15 15.11 -37.43
N THR A 132 5.33 15.27 -38.75
CA THR A 132 4.26 15.12 -39.73
C THR A 132 3.74 13.69 -39.66
N ILE A 133 2.47 13.52 -39.31
CA ILE A 133 1.79 12.22 -39.33
C ILE A 133 1.63 11.81 -40.80
N HIS A 134 2.51 10.95 -41.30
CA HIS A 134 2.19 10.12 -42.46
C HIS A 134 1.58 8.82 -41.97
N ASN A 135 0.36 8.56 -42.45
CA ASN A 135 -0.43 7.38 -42.17
C ASN A 135 0.35 6.12 -42.53
N ASN A 136 0.94 5.43 -41.55
CA ASN A 136 1.41 4.05 -41.70
C ASN A 136 0.66 3.15 -40.73
N ILE A 137 -0.64 2.97 -41.01
CA ILE A 137 -1.47 1.91 -40.40
C ILE A 137 -1.34 0.58 -41.18
N GLN A 138 -0.53 0.51 -42.25
CA GLN A 138 -0.44 -0.71 -43.08
C GLN A 138 0.81 -1.59 -42.89
N ILE A 139 1.83 -1.20 -42.10
CA ILE A 139 3.07 -2.01 -42.00
C ILE A 139 3.09 -2.98 -40.79
N ILE A 140 2.16 -2.87 -39.83
CA ILE A 140 2.15 -3.77 -38.64
C ILE A 140 1.41 -5.12 -38.90
N LYS A 141 0.75 -5.29 -40.05
CA LYS A 141 0.05 -6.54 -40.36
C LYS A 141 0.91 -7.65 -40.99
N GLU A 142 2.16 -7.39 -41.37
CA GLU A 142 3.01 -8.39 -42.06
C GLU A 142 4.13 -9.02 -41.21
N VAL A 143 4.33 -8.62 -39.95
CA VAL A 143 5.39 -9.21 -39.09
C VAL A 143 4.88 -10.37 -38.23
N TYR A 144 3.59 -10.73 -38.29
CA TYR A 144 3.01 -11.87 -37.55
C TYR A 144 3.19 -13.25 -38.22
N ASN A 145 4.03 -13.38 -39.25
CA ASN A 145 4.23 -14.65 -39.96
C ASN A 145 5.69 -15.10 -40.05
N LEU A 146 6.42 -15.11 -38.93
CA LEU A 146 7.64 -15.91 -38.81
C LEU A 146 7.54 -16.87 -37.62
N LYS A 147 7.52 -18.17 -37.95
CA LYS A 147 7.62 -19.32 -37.05
C LYS A 147 8.83 -19.15 -36.12
N VAL A 148 8.60 -18.89 -34.84
CA VAL A 148 9.63 -18.99 -33.81
C VAL A 148 9.55 -20.38 -33.18
N LYS A 149 10.63 -21.15 -33.37
CA LYS A 149 10.90 -22.41 -32.67
C LYS A 149 10.95 -22.16 -31.17
N ASN A 150 10.36 -23.09 -30.41
CA ASN A 150 10.33 -23.22 -28.95
C ASN A 150 11.47 -22.48 -28.22
N PHE A 151 11.13 -21.42 -27.48
CA PHE A 151 11.95 -20.90 -26.39
C PHE A 151 11.35 -21.36 -25.05
N HIS A 152 12.18 -22.05 -24.26
CA HIS A 152 11.85 -22.54 -22.92
C HIS A 152 11.44 -21.41 -21.97
N PRO A 153 10.55 -21.67 -21.00
CA PRO A 153 10.20 -20.68 -19.98
C PRO A 153 11.43 -20.35 -19.13
N LEU A 154 11.79 -19.06 -19.09
CA LEU A 154 12.77 -18.51 -18.16
C LEU A 154 12.20 -18.60 -16.73
N VAL A 155 12.47 -19.73 -16.09
CA VAL A 155 12.55 -19.86 -14.63
C VAL A 155 13.65 -18.89 -14.19
N HIS A 156 13.29 -17.81 -13.50
CA HIS A 156 14.25 -17.11 -12.66
C HIS A 156 14.22 -17.78 -11.28
N GLU A 157 15.20 -18.66 -11.06
CA GLU A 157 15.66 -19.00 -9.71
C GLU A 157 16.03 -17.69 -9.01
N GLN A 158 15.34 -17.39 -7.91
CA GLN A 158 15.79 -16.40 -6.97
C GLN A 158 17.02 -16.98 -6.25
N GLN A 159 18.22 -16.58 -6.65
CA GLN A 159 19.38 -16.73 -5.78
C GLN A 159 19.19 -15.82 -4.57
N GLU A 160 18.70 -16.41 -3.48
CA GLU A 160 18.64 -15.80 -2.16
C GLU A 160 20.06 -15.51 -1.67
N LEU A 161 20.46 -14.24 -1.68
CA LEU A 161 21.57 -13.79 -0.83
C LEU A 161 21.06 -13.74 0.62
N LYS A 162 21.35 -14.81 1.38
CA LYS A 162 21.20 -14.87 2.84
C LYS A 162 21.94 -13.70 3.50
N ASN A 163 21.19 -12.80 4.12
CA ASN A 163 21.74 -11.80 5.02
C ASN A 163 21.88 -12.41 6.42
N ASN A 164 23.10 -12.82 6.77
CA ASN A 164 23.48 -13.40 8.06
C ASN A 164 23.67 -12.31 9.12
N ASN A 165 22.60 -11.67 9.60
CA ASN A 165 22.65 -10.89 10.85
C ASN A 165 21.24 -10.66 11.43
N SER A 166 20.73 -11.62 12.20
CA SER A 166 19.84 -11.34 13.33
C SER A 166 19.82 -12.52 14.32
N SER A 167 20.89 -12.68 15.09
CA SER A 167 20.79 -13.33 16.40
C SER A 167 20.40 -12.29 17.45
N VAL A 168 19.85 -12.79 18.56
CA VAL A 168 19.48 -12.10 19.81
C VAL A 168 17.99 -11.76 19.99
N ASN A 169 17.33 -12.75 20.59
CA ASN A 169 16.31 -12.74 21.66
C ASN A 169 14.90 -12.18 21.40
N LYS A 170 13.98 -13.13 21.14
CA LYS A 170 12.54 -13.01 21.43
C LYS A 170 12.25 -13.61 22.80
N LEU A 171 11.78 -12.80 23.74
CA LEU A 171 10.98 -13.27 24.88
C LEU A 171 9.56 -12.72 24.69
N THR A 172 8.63 -13.60 24.32
CA THR A 172 7.23 -13.23 24.06
C THR A 172 6.35 -13.76 25.18
N THR A 173 5.88 -12.87 26.06
CA THR A 173 4.76 -13.14 26.96
C THR A 173 3.43 -12.96 26.21
N LYS A 174 2.59 -13.99 26.22
CA LYS A 174 1.22 -13.97 25.69
C LYS A 174 0.37 -12.92 26.42
N LYS A 175 -0.35 -12.08 25.68
CA LYS A 175 -1.47 -11.29 26.19
C LYS A 175 -2.70 -11.51 25.33
N GLU A 176 -3.74 -12.00 25.97
CA GLU A 176 -5.08 -12.15 25.42
C GLU A 176 -5.71 -10.79 25.14
N GLY A 177 -6.32 -10.71 23.95
CA GLY A 177 -7.18 -9.65 23.46
C GLY A 177 -8.10 -10.27 22.41
N VAL A 178 -9.38 -9.89 22.47
CA VAL A 178 -10.55 -10.47 21.80
C VAL A 178 -10.27 -10.89 20.35
N ARG A 179 -10.16 -12.21 20.14
CA ARG A 179 -10.15 -12.86 18.82
C ARG A 179 -11.58 -13.27 18.49
N LEU A 180 -11.99 -13.07 17.25
CA LEU A 180 -13.14 -13.81 16.69
C LEU A 180 -12.82 -15.31 16.77
N SER A 181 -13.78 -16.12 17.21
CA SER A 181 -13.69 -17.57 17.45
C SER A 181 -13.46 -18.44 16.19
N ALA A 182 -13.07 -17.85 15.06
CA ALA A 182 -12.92 -18.53 13.77
C ALA A 182 -11.45 -18.53 13.24
N HIS A 183 -10.47 -18.30 14.10
CA HIS A 183 -9.04 -18.45 13.77
C HIS A 183 -8.38 -19.50 14.66
N ARG A 184 -8.79 -20.76 14.45
CA ARG A 184 -8.00 -21.94 14.84
C ARG A 184 -7.33 -22.45 13.56
N GLN A 185 -6.02 -22.28 13.44
CA GLN A 185 -5.23 -23.04 12.47
C GLN A 185 -5.00 -24.42 13.11
N GLU A 186 -5.63 -25.45 12.56
CA GLU A 186 -5.23 -26.82 12.86
C GLU A 186 -3.85 -27.06 12.24
N ILE A 187 -2.88 -27.27 13.11
CA ILE A 187 -1.59 -27.84 12.76
C ILE A 187 -1.71 -29.32 13.11
N THR A 188 -1.81 -30.17 12.10
CA THR A 188 -1.53 -31.60 12.26
C THR A 188 -0.19 -31.88 11.59
N ALA A 189 0.74 -32.39 12.37
CA ALA A 189 1.98 -32.97 11.89
C ALA A 189 2.22 -34.28 12.65
N VAL A 190 3.04 -35.15 12.05
CA VAL A 190 3.58 -36.45 12.53
C VAL A 190 2.68 -37.64 12.12
N THR A 191 3.07 -38.63 11.31
CA THR A 191 4.33 -39.04 10.64
C THR A 191 4.03 -40.19 9.64
N GLY A 192 4.88 -40.38 8.62
CA GLY A 192 5.20 -41.71 8.05
C GLY A 192 4.70 -42.05 6.63
N THR A 193 5.57 -41.89 5.63
CA THR A 193 5.55 -42.57 4.29
C THR A 193 5.77 -44.10 4.41
N PRO A 194 5.65 -44.96 3.37
CA PRO A 194 5.22 -44.79 1.96
C PRO A 194 4.20 -45.87 1.47
N GLN A 195 3.43 -45.61 0.39
CA GLN A 195 3.21 -46.65 -0.65
C GLN A 195 2.56 -46.11 -1.94
N GLU A 196 3.24 -46.34 -3.05
CA GLU A 196 2.71 -46.30 -4.41
C GLU A 196 1.67 -47.41 -4.62
N GLN A 197 0.59 -47.14 -5.36
CA GLN A 197 0.05 -48.10 -6.33
C GLN A 197 -0.50 -47.36 -7.56
N HIS A 198 0.17 -47.60 -8.67
CA HIS A 198 -0.38 -47.49 -10.02
C HIS A 198 -1.58 -48.45 -10.19
N LYS A 199 -2.62 -48.03 -10.93
CA LYS A 199 -3.11 -48.72 -12.14
C LYS A 199 -4.32 -48.00 -12.77
N ASN A 200 -4.17 -47.69 -14.05
CA ASN A 200 -5.22 -47.32 -14.99
C ASN A 200 -6.15 -48.51 -15.27
N ILE A 201 -7.48 -48.29 -15.40
CA ILE A 201 -8.34 -49.02 -16.35
C ILE A 201 -9.45 -48.09 -16.89
N ARG A 202 -9.25 -47.67 -18.15
CA ARG A 202 -10.17 -47.67 -19.31
C ARG A 202 -11.65 -47.27 -19.18
N GLU A 203 -11.97 -46.20 -19.92
CA GLU A 203 -13.07 -46.00 -20.89
C GLU A 203 -14.36 -46.83 -20.75
N SER A 204 -15.52 -46.15 -20.64
CA SER A 204 -16.48 -46.10 -21.77
C SER A 204 -17.65 -45.11 -21.52
N ARG A 205 -18.05 -44.51 -22.64
CA ARG A 205 -19.14 -43.60 -22.98
C ARG A 205 -20.55 -43.99 -22.47
N ASN A 206 -21.31 -42.99 -21.98
CA ASN A 206 -22.50 -42.36 -22.63
C ASN A 206 -23.60 -41.92 -21.64
N SER A 207 -24.06 -40.68 -21.88
CA SER A 207 -25.45 -40.19 -21.83
C SER A 207 -26.19 -40.29 -20.49
N ALA A 208 -26.34 -39.17 -19.77
CA ALA A 208 -27.38 -38.17 -19.97
C ALA A 208 -28.76 -38.61 -19.42
N SER A 209 -29.35 -37.67 -18.69
CA SER A 209 -30.69 -37.68 -18.10
C SER A 209 -30.80 -38.28 -16.69
N LYS A 210 -31.43 -37.52 -15.79
CA LYS A 210 -31.65 -37.74 -14.34
C LYS A 210 -30.54 -37.29 -13.39
N LYS A 211 -30.23 -35.99 -13.39
CA LYS A 211 -29.73 -35.30 -12.17
C LYS A 211 -30.06 -33.80 -12.12
N GLN A 212 -31.18 -33.40 -12.73
CA GLN A 212 -31.66 -32.00 -12.70
C GLN A 212 -32.86 -31.76 -11.76
N GLU A 213 -33.33 -32.75 -11.00
CA GLU A 213 -34.46 -32.56 -10.07
C GLU A 213 -34.12 -32.65 -8.57
N GLN A 214 -32.84 -32.66 -8.20
CA GLN A 214 -32.41 -32.58 -6.80
C GLN A 214 -31.55 -31.35 -6.46
N ILE A 215 -31.53 -30.31 -7.31
CA ILE A 215 -30.83 -29.04 -7.03
C ILE A 215 -31.81 -27.92 -6.64
N ALA A 216 -33.12 -28.10 -6.82
CA ALA A 216 -34.10 -27.02 -6.66
C ALA A 216 -34.74 -26.89 -5.25
N LYS A 217 -34.29 -27.62 -4.22
CA LYS A 217 -34.94 -27.59 -2.89
C LYS A 217 -33.98 -27.63 -1.68
N SER A 218 -32.86 -26.91 -1.71
CA SER A 218 -32.08 -26.64 -0.47
C SER A 218 -31.34 -25.29 -0.39
N THR A 219 -31.74 -24.26 -1.13
CA THR A 219 -31.15 -22.92 -1.02
C THR A 219 -32.08 -21.95 -0.30
N ASN A 220 -32.34 -22.21 0.98
CA ASN A 220 -32.97 -21.24 1.89
C ASN A 220 -32.15 -21.06 3.17
N ALA A 221 -30.85 -20.79 3.00
CA ALA A 221 -29.98 -20.33 4.09
C ALA A 221 -28.83 -19.42 3.59
N LYS A 222 -29.03 -18.10 3.71
CA LYS A 222 -28.00 -17.07 3.99
C LYS A 222 -26.78 -16.96 3.05
N GLU A 223 -26.97 -16.92 1.73
CA GLU A 223 -25.94 -16.34 0.86
C GLU A 223 -26.14 -14.83 0.78
N VAL A 224 -25.14 -14.06 1.23
CA VAL A 224 -25.11 -12.61 1.03
C VAL A 224 -25.01 -12.35 -0.47
N ASP A 225 -25.88 -11.48 -0.99
CA ASP A 225 -25.95 -11.16 -2.42
C ASP A 225 -24.57 -10.79 -2.98
N SER A 226 -24.16 -11.50 -4.04
CA SER A 226 -22.90 -11.27 -4.74
C SER A 226 -22.73 -9.81 -5.21
N ALA A 227 -23.84 -9.14 -5.56
CA ALA A 227 -23.82 -7.74 -5.97
C ALA A 227 -23.40 -6.82 -4.81
N PHE A 228 -23.89 -7.08 -3.60
CA PHE A 228 -23.51 -6.34 -2.40
C PHE A 228 -22.01 -6.52 -2.09
N LEU A 229 -21.49 -7.75 -2.19
CA LEU A 229 -20.08 -8.02 -1.92
C LEU A 229 -19.15 -7.31 -2.92
N LEU A 230 -19.52 -7.30 -4.21
CA LEU A 230 -18.78 -6.56 -5.24
C LEU A 230 -18.84 -5.04 -4.99
N GLN A 231 -19.98 -4.53 -4.49
CA GLN A 231 -20.11 -3.12 -4.14
C GLN A 231 -19.15 -2.72 -3.02
N LEU A 232 -18.96 -3.56 -2.00
CA LEU A 232 -17.99 -3.28 -0.93
C LEU A 232 -16.57 -3.08 -1.45
N VAL A 233 -16.14 -3.90 -2.43
CA VAL A 233 -14.82 -3.78 -3.06
C VAL A 233 -14.69 -2.44 -3.78
N ARG A 234 -15.72 -2.04 -4.53
CA ARG A 234 -15.75 -0.76 -5.27
C ARG A 234 -15.76 0.43 -4.32
N ASP A 235 -16.58 0.41 -3.29
CA ASP A 235 -16.67 1.49 -2.30
C ASP A 235 -15.35 1.65 -1.55
N PHE A 236 -14.72 0.52 -1.17
CA PHE A 236 -13.39 0.53 -0.56
C PHE A 236 -12.32 1.12 -1.47
N TRP A 237 -12.32 0.74 -2.75
CA TRP A 237 -11.40 1.31 -3.71
C TRP A 237 -11.62 2.81 -3.91
N ASN A 238 -12.87 3.24 -4.11
CA ASN A 238 -13.23 4.65 -4.27
C ASN A 238 -12.76 5.50 -3.08
N TYR A 239 -13.03 5.03 -1.87
CA TYR A 239 -12.60 5.69 -0.64
C TYR A 239 -11.07 5.78 -0.55
N THR A 240 -10.38 4.68 -0.83
CA THR A 240 -8.91 4.62 -0.86
C THR A 240 -8.34 5.58 -1.90
N ARG A 241 -8.89 5.59 -3.12
CA ARG A 241 -8.42 6.43 -4.22
C ARG A 241 -8.48 7.90 -3.84
N ILE A 242 -9.60 8.36 -3.28
CA ILE A 242 -9.77 9.75 -2.85
C ILE A 242 -8.73 10.15 -1.78
N LEU A 243 -8.49 9.29 -0.78
CA LEU A 243 -7.62 9.65 0.36
C LEU A 243 -6.13 9.47 0.11
N LEU A 244 -5.75 8.44 -0.64
CA LEU A 244 -4.37 8.00 -0.79
C LEU A 244 -3.80 8.24 -2.19
N TYR A 245 -4.64 8.32 -3.21
CA TYR A 245 -4.22 8.44 -4.61
C TYR A 245 -5.08 9.47 -5.39
N PRO A 246 -5.23 10.72 -4.91
CA PRO A 246 -6.12 11.69 -5.55
C PRO A 246 -5.71 12.04 -6.98
N ASP A 247 -4.40 12.03 -7.25
CA ASP A 247 -3.82 12.48 -8.52
C ASP A 247 -3.61 11.34 -9.53
N ILE A 248 -4.01 10.10 -9.20
CA ILE A 248 -3.77 8.95 -10.06
C ILE A 248 -4.77 8.89 -11.22
N LYS A 249 -4.27 8.87 -12.45
CA LYS A 249 -5.07 8.59 -13.65
C LYS A 249 -4.85 7.12 -14.01
N LEU A 250 -5.92 6.33 -13.99
CA LEU A 250 -5.89 4.90 -14.29
C LEU A 250 -6.71 4.61 -15.55
N SER A 251 -6.22 3.68 -16.36
CA SER A 251 -7.01 3.08 -17.43
C SER A 251 -7.97 2.03 -16.87
N GLN A 252 -9.01 1.68 -17.63
CA GLN A 252 -10.00 0.66 -17.24
C GLN A 252 -9.37 -0.71 -16.90
N PRO A 253 -8.38 -1.22 -17.67
CA PRO A 253 -7.70 -2.47 -17.32
C PRO A 253 -6.92 -2.39 -16.00
N GLU A 254 -6.24 -1.27 -15.74
CA GLU A 254 -5.47 -1.08 -14.50
C GLU A 254 -6.40 -0.98 -13.28
N GLU A 255 -7.52 -0.28 -13.40
CA GLU A 255 -8.52 -0.21 -12.34
C GLU A 255 -9.11 -1.59 -12.04
N THR A 256 -9.36 -2.39 -13.08
CA THR A 256 -9.82 -3.77 -12.94
C THR A 256 -8.78 -4.65 -12.22
N GLU A 257 -7.50 -4.51 -12.54
CA GLU A 257 -6.41 -5.22 -11.86
C GLU A 257 -6.35 -4.88 -10.37
N ILE A 258 -6.51 -3.60 -10.03
CA ILE A 258 -6.52 -3.14 -8.63
C ILE A 258 -7.74 -3.70 -7.88
N LEU A 259 -8.92 -3.66 -8.48
CA LEU A 259 -10.14 -4.24 -7.88
C LEU A 259 -9.97 -5.74 -7.63
N ASN A 260 -9.36 -6.47 -8.56
CA ASN A 260 -9.05 -7.90 -8.40
C ASN A 260 -8.02 -8.16 -7.29
N ALA A 261 -7.00 -7.29 -7.18
CA ALA A 261 -6.01 -7.36 -6.10
C ALA A 261 -6.69 -7.11 -4.73
N ILE A 262 -7.59 -6.14 -4.62
CA ILE A 262 -8.36 -5.86 -3.41
C ILE A 262 -9.28 -7.04 -3.07
N TRP A 263 -10.06 -7.52 -4.03
CA TRP A 263 -10.96 -8.65 -3.85
C TRP A 263 -10.21 -9.89 -3.33
N SER A 264 -9.06 -10.20 -3.92
CA SER A 264 -8.27 -11.38 -3.56
C SER A 264 -7.50 -11.23 -2.25
N SER A 265 -6.90 -10.07 -1.97
CA SER A 265 -6.04 -9.87 -0.80
C SER A 265 -6.79 -9.36 0.44
N VAL A 266 -7.66 -8.36 0.27
CA VAL A 266 -8.33 -7.65 1.37
C VAL A 266 -9.58 -8.40 1.80
N TYR A 267 -10.38 -8.86 0.85
CA TYR A 267 -11.61 -9.62 1.11
C TYR A 267 -11.43 -11.13 1.01
N ARG A 268 -10.22 -11.60 0.69
CA ARG A 268 -9.88 -13.04 0.60
C ARG A 268 -10.85 -13.82 -0.28
N LYS A 269 -11.28 -13.21 -1.39
CA LYS A 269 -12.26 -13.75 -2.34
C LYS A 269 -13.61 -14.12 -1.68
N PHE A 270 -13.97 -13.47 -0.58
CA PHE A 270 -15.16 -13.77 0.21
C PHE A 270 -15.28 -15.25 0.64
N LYS A 271 -14.14 -15.95 0.79
CA LYS A 271 -14.12 -17.36 1.24
C LYS A 271 -14.68 -17.56 2.65
N ILE A 272 -14.76 -16.49 3.45
CA ILE A 272 -15.29 -16.52 4.81
C ILE A 272 -16.77 -16.19 4.71
N THR A 273 -17.62 -17.02 5.30
CA THR A 273 -19.05 -16.73 5.41
C THR A 273 -19.29 -15.70 6.51
N GLY A 274 -20.15 -14.72 6.24
CA GLY A 274 -20.48 -13.64 7.17
C GLY A 274 -21.82 -13.02 6.81
N SER A 275 -22.52 -12.47 7.79
CA SER A 275 -23.75 -11.72 7.53
C SER A 275 -23.43 -10.36 6.90
N LYS A 276 -24.45 -9.70 6.33
CA LYS A 276 -24.32 -8.34 5.79
C LYS A 276 -23.70 -7.37 6.82
N LYS A 277 -24.16 -7.45 8.07
CA LYS A 277 -23.67 -6.63 9.18
C LYS A 277 -22.20 -6.91 9.53
N ASP A 278 -21.77 -8.16 9.43
CA ASP A 278 -20.36 -8.53 9.67
C ASP A 278 -19.46 -7.90 8.60
N TRP A 279 -19.89 -7.92 7.34
CA TRP A 279 -19.17 -7.30 6.24
C TRP A 279 -19.15 -5.78 6.30
N GLU A 280 -20.25 -5.15 6.72
CA GLU A 280 -20.28 -3.69 6.99
C GLU A 280 -19.33 -3.32 8.13
N GLY A 281 -19.34 -4.07 9.25
CA GLY A 281 -18.39 -3.87 10.35
C GLY A 281 -16.93 -4.08 9.92
N TYR A 282 -16.69 -5.06 9.05
CA TYR A 282 -15.36 -5.25 8.45
C TYR A 282 -14.97 -4.07 7.56
N GLN A 283 -15.90 -3.55 6.74
CA GLN A 283 -15.70 -2.38 5.90
C GLN A 283 -15.27 -1.16 6.72
N GLU A 284 -15.92 -0.91 7.85
CA GLU A 284 -15.55 0.19 8.75
C GLU A 284 -14.12 0.06 9.29
N ILE A 285 -13.69 -1.17 9.61
CA ILE A 285 -12.30 -1.44 10.02
C ILE A 285 -11.34 -1.13 8.87
N LEU A 286 -11.69 -1.48 7.63
CA LEU A 286 -10.88 -1.16 6.46
C LEU A 286 -10.76 0.36 6.24
N TYR A 287 -11.84 1.12 6.36
CA TYR A 287 -11.80 2.59 6.28
C TYR A 287 -10.91 3.20 7.37
N LYS A 288 -11.06 2.78 8.63
CA LYS A 288 -10.19 3.24 9.73
C LYS A 288 -8.70 2.96 9.46
N ARG A 289 -8.39 1.83 8.80
CA ARG A 289 -7.00 1.50 8.41
C ARG A 289 -6.48 2.45 7.33
N ILE A 290 -7.31 2.85 6.37
CA ILE A 290 -6.95 3.83 5.35
C ILE A 290 -6.76 5.22 5.96
N ASP A 291 -7.67 5.67 6.82
CA ASP A 291 -7.54 6.94 7.55
C ASP A 291 -6.24 7.02 8.34
N MET A 292 -5.90 5.93 9.02
CA MET A 292 -4.68 5.82 9.79
C MET A 292 -3.45 6.03 8.89
N VAL A 293 -3.41 5.38 7.72
CA VAL A 293 -2.32 5.57 6.73
C VAL A 293 -2.29 6.99 6.19
N SER A 294 -3.45 7.56 5.85
CA SER A 294 -3.57 8.94 5.38
C SER A 294 -2.94 9.94 6.36
N ARG A 295 -3.29 9.83 7.65
CA ARG A 295 -2.71 10.66 8.72
C ARG A 295 -1.20 10.44 8.91
N TRP A 296 -0.72 9.22 8.69
CA TRP A 296 0.73 8.96 8.77
C TRP A 296 1.49 9.58 7.61
N LEU A 297 0.92 9.63 6.42
CA LEU A 297 1.51 10.37 5.30
C LEU A 297 1.52 11.87 5.55
N GLU A 298 0.42 12.44 6.09
CA GLU A 298 0.33 13.89 6.38
C GLU A 298 1.38 14.36 7.39
N ARG A 299 1.69 13.54 8.38
CA ARG A 299 2.66 13.89 9.44
C ARG A 299 4.09 14.07 8.95
N ASN A 300 4.49 13.48 7.83
CA ASN A 300 5.84 13.65 7.31
C ASN A 300 5.87 13.50 5.78
N PRO A 301 6.24 14.57 5.05
CA PRO A 301 6.32 14.55 3.59
C PRO A 301 7.29 13.54 2.99
N SER A 302 8.25 13.00 3.75
CA SER A 302 9.18 11.96 3.29
C SER A 302 8.57 10.56 3.25
N ARG A 303 7.36 10.39 3.81
CA ARG A 303 6.63 9.13 3.83
C ARG A 303 5.89 8.94 2.52
N TRP A 304 5.75 7.68 2.13
CA TRP A 304 5.16 7.30 0.86
C TRP A 304 4.46 5.97 1.00
N ILE A 305 3.55 5.71 0.07
CA ILE A 305 2.90 4.42 -0.11
C ILE A 305 3.17 3.90 -1.53
N PRO A 306 3.30 2.58 -1.73
CA PRO A 306 3.41 1.99 -3.05
C PRO A 306 2.23 2.34 -3.95
N PRO A 307 2.38 2.26 -5.29
CA PRO A 307 1.25 2.30 -6.20
C PRO A 307 0.18 1.26 -5.85
N PRO A 308 -1.11 1.50 -6.19
CA PRO A 308 -2.22 0.66 -5.74
C PRO A 308 -2.05 -0.85 -6.03
N HIS A 309 -1.59 -1.20 -7.24
CA HIS A 309 -1.36 -2.59 -7.65
C HIS A 309 -0.32 -3.31 -6.77
N LEU A 310 0.70 -2.60 -6.27
CA LEU A 310 1.67 -3.14 -5.31
C LEU A 310 1.18 -3.03 -3.86
N TYR A 311 0.44 -1.97 -3.52
CA TYR A 311 -0.01 -1.73 -2.15
C TYR A 311 -0.98 -2.81 -1.67
N PHE A 312 -1.87 -3.25 -2.56
CA PHE A 312 -2.84 -4.34 -2.30
C PHE A 312 -2.33 -5.72 -2.72
N ASN A 313 -1.08 -5.83 -3.19
CA ASN A 313 -0.53 -7.15 -3.51
C ASN A 313 -0.31 -7.95 -2.21
N PRO A 314 -0.81 -9.20 -2.11
CA PRO A 314 -0.62 -10.04 -0.93
C PRO A 314 0.86 -10.31 -0.60
N GLU A 315 1.73 -10.31 -1.62
CA GLU A 315 3.17 -10.53 -1.46
C GLU A 315 3.95 -9.30 -1.00
N ASN A 316 3.31 -8.13 -0.89
CA ASN A 316 3.95 -6.92 -0.40
C ASN A 316 4.13 -6.95 1.12
N LYS A 317 5.19 -7.65 1.56
CA LYS A 317 5.56 -7.81 2.97
C LYS A 317 6.20 -6.59 3.59
N ARG A 318 6.51 -5.51 2.85
CA ARG A 318 7.20 -4.34 3.42
C ARG A 318 6.24 -3.22 3.77
N ASN A 319 5.56 -2.68 2.76
CA ASN A 319 4.69 -1.50 2.86
C ASN A 319 3.28 -1.77 2.28
N GLY A 320 2.82 -3.02 2.32
CA GLY A 320 1.50 -3.39 1.84
C GLY A 320 0.38 -3.09 2.84
N PHE A 321 -0.85 -3.01 2.32
CA PHE A 321 -2.04 -2.74 3.12
C PHE A 321 -2.23 -3.74 4.27
N ASN A 322 -1.84 -5.00 4.10
CA ASN A 322 -1.97 -6.04 5.12
C ASN A 322 -1.32 -5.69 6.47
N LYS A 323 -0.21 -4.94 6.46
CA LYS A 323 0.46 -4.51 7.70
C LYS A 323 -0.32 -3.48 8.52
N THR A 324 -1.23 -2.75 7.88
CA THR A 324 -2.03 -1.75 8.58
C THR A 324 -2.95 -2.38 9.62
N TYR A 325 -3.22 -3.69 9.55
CA TYR A 325 -4.02 -4.38 10.56
C TYR A 325 -3.34 -4.42 11.92
N GLU A 326 -2.04 -4.76 11.99
CA GLU A 326 -1.30 -4.75 13.25
C GLU A 326 -1.25 -3.36 13.87
N TRP A 327 -1.11 -2.34 13.03
CA TRP A 327 -1.11 -0.95 13.49
C TRP A 327 -2.49 -0.53 14.02
N PHE A 328 -3.56 -0.93 13.35
CA PHE A 328 -4.93 -0.72 13.83
C PHE A 328 -5.16 -1.39 15.18
N LEU A 329 -4.76 -2.66 15.35
CA LEU A 329 -4.87 -3.36 16.63
C LEU A 329 -4.10 -2.64 17.75
N LYS A 330 -2.87 -2.19 17.48
CA LYS A 330 -2.09 -1.40 18.45
C LYS A 330 -2.78 -0.10 18.82
N GLN A 331 -3.37 0.60 17.86
CA GLN A 331 -4.12 1.83 18.10
C GLN A 331 -5.37 1.59 18.95
N GLU A 332 -6.16 0.55 18.66
CA GLU A 332 -7.36 0.23 19.43
C GLU A 332 -7.03 -0.22 20.86
N LEU A 333 -5.97 -1.02 21.03
CA LEU A 333 -5.47 -1.38 22.36
C LEU A 333 -5.03 -0.15 23.15
N LEU A 334 -4.29 0.77 22.51
CA LEU A 334 -3.83 2.00 23.14
C LEU A 334 -5.00 2.91 23.53
N LYS A 335 -6.02 3.06 22.66
CA LYS A 335 -7.24 3.82 23.00
C LYS A 335 -7.94 3.22 24.22
N LYS A 336 -8.05 1.89 24.28
CA LYS A 336 -8.63 1.19 25.42
C LYS A 336 -7.82 1.44 26.70
N GLU A 337 -6.50 1.38 26.61
CA GLU A 337 -5.59 1.63 27.74
C GLU A 337 -5.67 3.08 28.25
N ILE A 338 -5.61 4.07 27.35
CA ILE A 338 -5.74 5.50 27.70
C ILE A 338 -7.09 5.76 28.36
N ARG A 339 -8.18 5.23 27.79
CA ARG A 339 -9.52 5.34 28.39
C ARG A 339 -9.55 4.76 29.81
N ASN A 340 -8.96 3.58 30.01
CA ASN A 340 -8.88 2.94 31.32
C ASN A 340 -8.10 3.81 32.32
N GLN A 341 -6.96 4.37 31.91
CA GLN A 341 -6.17 5.27 32.75
C GLN A 341 -6.95 6.52 33.15
N ILE A 342 -7.64 7.17 32.21
CA ILE A 342 -8.47 8.35 32.50
C ILE A 342 -9.60 8.02 33.49
N LEU A 343 -10.23 6.85 33.34
CA LEU A 343 -11.29 6.41 34.27
C LEU A 343 -10.75 6.20 35.69
N ILE A 344 -9.57 5.59 35.82
CA ILE A 344 -8.91 5.37 37.13
C ILE A 344 -8.51 6.71 37.75
N GLN A 345 -7.88 7.61 37.00
CA GLN A 345 -7.51 8.94 37.49
C GLN A 345 -8.75 9.72 37.98
N LYS A 346 -9.87 9.61 37.26
CA LYS A 346 -11.13 10.23 37.67
C LYS A 346 -11.66 9.63 38.98
N THR A 347 -11.56 8.31 39.17
CA THR A 347 -12.00 7.68 40.42
C THR A 347 -11.09 8.06 41.59
N GLU A 348 -9.78 8.13 41.37
CA GLU A 348 -8.79 8.59 42.36
C GLU A 348 -9.07 10.03 42.79
N TYR A 349 -9.34 10.91 41.82
CA TYR A 349 -9.71 12.30 42.10
C TYR A 349 -10.98 12.39 42.95
N GLU A 350 -12.03 11.63 42.60
CA GLU A 350 -13.26 11.55 43.40
C GLU A 350 -13.01 11.06 44.85
N TRP A 351 -12.07 10.14 45.05
CA TRP A 351 -11.66 9.69 46.39
C TRP A 351 -10.91 10.76 47.18
N ASN A 352 -10.01 11.49 46.53
CA ASN A 352 -9.26 12.57 47.17
C ASN A 352 -10.18 13.73 47.58
N ASP A 353 -11.17 14.06 46.74
CA ASP A 353 -12.20 15.03 47.07
C ASP A 353 -13.06 14.55 48.25
N HIS A 354 -13.47 13.28 48.25
CA HIS A 354 -14.24 12.67 49.33
C HIS A 354 -13.51 12.76 50.68
N LYS A 355 -12.21 12.42 50.72
CA LYS A 355 -11.38 12.56 51.93
C LYS A 355 -11.32 13.99 52.47
N LYS A 356 -11.35 14.98 51.59
CA LYS A 356 -11.34 16.41 51.94
C LYS A 356 -12.73 16.95 52.32
N GLY A 357 -13.77 16.10 52.35
CA GLY A 357 -15.16 16.51 52.57
C GLY A 357 -15.75 17.32 51.40
N LYS A 358 -15.12 17.25 50.21
CA LYS A 358 -15.48 18.00 49.01
C LYS A 358 -16.06 17.06 47.93
N GLY A 359 -16.54 17.67 46.84
CA GLY A 359 -17.01 16.95 45.66
C GLY A 359 -18.43 16.41 45.75
N ARG A 360 -18.88 15.80 44.65
CA ARG A 360 -20.26 15.33 44.45
C ARG A 360 -20.69 14.27 45.47
N HIS A 361 -19.74 13.49 45.99
CA HIS A 361 -20.01 12.35 46.85
C HIS A 361 -19.66 12.59 48.32
N LYS A 362 -19.42 13.84 48.75
CA LYS A 362 -19.02 14.19 50.14
C LYS A 362 -19.89 13.57 51.24
N ASN A 363 -21.20 13.45 51.01
CA ASN A 363 -22.17 12.92 51.98
C ASN A 363 -22.28 11.37 51.95
N LYS A 364 -21.59 10.70 51.03
CA LYS A 364 -21.64 9.23 50.90
C LYS A 364 -20.61 8.60 51.83
N THR A 365 -20.89 7.39 52.31
CA THR A 365 -19.86 6.63 53.03
C THR A 365 -18.78 6.14 52.06
N ARG A 366 -17.59 5.80 52.57
CA ARG A 366 -16.49 5.23 51.76
C ARG A 366 -16.96 3.98 51.01
N LEU A 367 -17.70 3.09 51.67
CA LEU A 367 -18.23 1.87 51.06
C LEU A 367 -19.25 2.17 49.95
N GLN A 368 -20.10 3.19 50.13
CA GLN A 368 -21.05 3.62 49.10
C GLN A 368 -20.32 4.20 47.88
N LEU A 369 -19.30 5.04 48.09
CA LEU A 369 -18.48 5.58 46.99
C LEU A 369 -17.80 4.46 46.20
N PHE A 370 -17.21 3.49 46.91
CA PHE A 370 -16.61 2.30 46.29
C PHE A 370 -17.60 1.56 45.38
N ARG A 371 -18.80 1.24 45.90
CA ARG A 371 -19.82 0.50 45.13
C ARG A 371 -20.28 1.28 43.90
N ILE A 372 -20.50 2.59 44.02
CA ILE A 372 -20.88 3.45 42.90
C ILE A 372 -19.83 3.40 41.79
N GLN A 373 -18.56 3.54 42.15
CA GLN A 373 -17.46 3.51 41.18
C GLN A 373 -17.28 2.12 40.56
N GLN A 374 -17.37 1.05 41.36
CA GLN A 374 -17.28 -0.33 40.88
C GLN A 374 -18.40 -0.65 39.87
N GLN A 375 -19.65 -0.26 40.18
CA GLN A 375 -20.78 -0.42 39.28
C GLN A 375 -20.60 0.39 37.98
N ARG A 376 -20.03 1.60 38.06
CA ARG A 376 -19.73 2.42 36.88
C ARG A 376 -18.64 1.77 36.01
N LEU A 377 -17.60 1.20 36.61
CA LEU A 377 -16.50 0.57 35.88
C LEU A 377 -16.90 -0.80 35.29
N SER A 378 -17.80 -1.55 35.94
CA SER A 378 -18.25 -2.87 35.45
C SER A 378 -19.05 -2.78 34.16
N GLN A 379 -19.69 -1.63 33.86
CA GLN A 379 -20.38 -1.39 32.59
C GLN A 379 -19.46 -1.55 31.36
N TYR A 380 -18.15 -1.41 31.53
CA TYR A 380 -17.18 -1.55 30.45
C TYR A 380 -16.73 -2.99 30.17
N LYS A 381 -17.19 -3.98 30.96
CA LYS A 381 -16.90 -5.42 30.80
C LYS A 381 -15.41 -5.71 30.59
N ASP A 382 -14.56 -5.06 31.38
CA ASP A 382 -13.11 -5.16 31.28
C ASP A 382 -12.52 -5.51 32.66
N ASP A 383 -12.28 -6.80 32.91
CA ASP A 383 -11.83 -7.29 34.22
C ASP A 383 -10.49 -6.66 34.62
N ARG A 384 -9.62 -6.39 33.65
CA ARG A 384 -8.34 -5.70 33.88
C ARG A 384 -8.53 -4.29 34.43
N LEU A 385 -9.58 -3.57 34.00
CA LEU A 385 -9.88 -2.22 34.49
C LEU A 385 -10.32 -2.28 35.96
N LEU A 386 -11.17 -3.24 36.32
CA LEU A 386 -11.58 -3.43 37.71
C LEU A 386 -10.40 -3.80 38.61
N SER A 387 -9.56 -4.75 38.20
CA SER A 387 -8.36 -5.10 38.96
C SER A 387 -7.37 -3.94 39.10
N GLN A 388 -7.22 -3.09 38.08
CA GLN A 388 -6.37 -1.89 38.15
C GLN A 388 -6.96 -0.83 39.09
N TYR A 389 -8.28 -0.62 39.05
CA TYR A 389 -8.99 0.26 39.97
C TYR A 389 -8.83 -0.19 41.42
N GLU A 390 -9.04 -1.48 41.72
CA GLU A 390 -8.88 -2.01 43.07
C GLU A 390 -7.45 -1.80 43.60
N LYS A 391 -6.43 -2.06 42.76
CA LYS A 391 -5.03 -1.80 43.10
C LYS A 391 -4.74 -0.32 43.35
N SER A 392 -5.31 0.57 42.54
CA SER A 392 -5.18 2.02 42.73
C SER A 392 -5.85 2.47 44.03
N LEU A 393 -7.05 1.95 44.33
CA LEU A 393 -7.80 2.26 45.52
C LEU A 393 -7.07 1.85 46.81
N HIS A 394 -6.43 0.68 46.83
CA HIS A 394 -5.59 0.27 47.95
C HIS A 394 -4.50 1.29 48.28
N LYS A 395 -3.88 1.91 47.25
CA LYS A 395 -2.88 2.97 47.46
C LYS A 395 -3.50 4.24 48.03
N VAL A 396 -4.63 4.67 47.47
CA VAL A 396 -5.32 5.89 47.89
C VAL A 396 -5.92 5.73 49.29
N VAL A 397 -6.35 4.54 49.70
CA VAL A 397 -6.95 4.31 51.02
C VAL A 397 -5.91 4.19 52.13
N ASN A 398 -4.73 3.64 51.83
CA ASN A 398 -3.64 3.41 52.78
C ASN A 398 -2.62 4.56 52.86
N THR A 399 -2.81 5.61 52.06
CA THR A 399 -2.15 6.92 52.21
C THR A 399 -3.12 7.90 52.85
#